data_AF-A0A2U3LLF4-F1
#
_entry.id   AF-A0A2U3LLF4-F1
#
_cell.length_a   1.000
_cell.length_b   1.000
_cell.length_c   1.000
_cell.angle_alpha   90.00
_cell.angle_beta   90.00
_cell.angle_gamma   90.00
#
_symmetry.space_group_name_H-M   'P 1'
#
loop_
_entity.id
_entity.type
_entity.pdbx_description
1 polymer ?
#
loop_
_entity_poly.entity_id
_entity_poly.type
_entity_poly.pdbx_seq_one_letter_code
_entity_poly.pdbx_strand_id
1 'polypeptide(L)' 'MDAQLAFGSDILMVLDESTEYPVSHEFARESMHRRLRWARQADAHFRRRMAESPAPHALFPIVQGPTDGL' A
#
# COMPACT_ATOMS: atom_id res chain seq x y z
N MET A 1 -4.68 2.65 7.01
CA MET A 1 -6.04 2.93 6.54
C MET A 1 -6.87 3.63 7.60
N ASP A 2 -7.15 3.02 8.76
CA ASP A 2 -8.06 3.63 9.76
C ASP A 2 -7.62 5.01 10.24
N ALA A 3 -6.31 5.23 10.42
CA ALA A 3 -5.79 6.55 10.74
C ALA A 3 -6.12 7.59 9.66
N GLN A 4 -5.94 7.25 8.38
CA GLN A 4 -6.25 8.14 7.24
C GLN A 4 -7.77 8.41 7.15
N LEU A 5 -8.61 7.40 7.42
CA LEU A 5 -10.06 7.56 7.50
C LEU A 5 -10.46 8.48 8.67
N ALA A 6 -9.84 8.31 9.84
CA ALA A 6 -10.08 9.16 11.01
C ALA A 6 -9.66 10.62 10.78
N PHE A 7 -8.63 10.86 9.97
CA PHE A 7 -8.26 12.19 9.51
C PHE A 7 -9.15 12.73 8.39
N GLY A 8 -10.07 11.93 7.85
CA GLY A 8 -10.96 12.33 6.77
C GLY A 8 -10.26 12.48 5.41
N SER A 9 -9.18 11.73 5.16
CA SER A 9 -8.48 11.80 3.87
C SER A 9 -9.39 11.37 2.72
N ASP A 10 -9.51 12.19 1.68
CA ASP A 10 -10.25 11.83 0.45
C ASP A 10 -9.55 10.71 -0.31
N ILE A 11 -8.22 10.76 -0.37
CA ILE A 11 -7.38 9.78 -1.05
C ILE A 11 -6.48 9.12 -0.02
N LEU A 12 -6.64 7.81 0.12
CA LEU A 12 -5.88 6.96 1.00
C LEU A 12 -4.80 6.24 0.22
N MET A 13 -3.66 6.05 0.85
CA MET A 13 -2.55 5.28 0.28
C MET A 13 -2.32 4.02 1.10
N VAL A 14 -2.07 2.92 0.39
CA VAL A 14 -1.64 1.64 0.98
C VAL A 14 -0.35 1.85 1.77
N LEU A 15 -0.19 1.11 2.87
CA LEU A 15 1.08 1.10 3.61
C LEU A 15 2.19 0.52 2.73
N ASP A 16 3.33 1.20 2.71
CA ASP A 16 4.45 0.85 1.87
C ASP A 16 5.76 0.86 2.65
N GLU A 17 6.74 0.10 2.16
CA GLU A 17 8.09 0.03 2.70
C GLU A 17 9.06 0.55 1.65
N SER A 18 9.71 1.67 1.96
CA SER A 18 10.74 2.21 1.09
C SER A 18 11.98 1.32 1.15
N THR A 19 12.48 0.95 -0.03
CA THR A 19 13.77 0.27 -0.21
C THR A 19 14.82 1.29 -0.65
N GLU A 20 15.88 1.48 0.13
CA GLU A 20 17.01 2.34 -0.23
C GLU A 20 17.88 1.69 -1.30
N TYR A 21 18.38 2.46 -2.26
CA TYR A 21 19.30 1.98 -3.28
C TYR A 21 20.77 2.28 -2.88
N PRO A 22 21.72 1.36 -3.09
CA PRO A 22 21.56 0.02 -3.68
C PRO A 22 21.01 -1.01 -2.67
N VAL A 23 20.26 -1.98 -3.18
CA VAL A 23 19.65 -3.06 -2.39
C VAL A 23 19.93 -4.42 -3.02
N SER A 24 20.07 -5.46 -2.19
CA SER A 24 20.18 -6.81 -2.73
C SER A 24 18.89 -7.22 -3.44
N HIS A 25 19.01 -7.99 -4.51
CA HIS A 25 17.84 -8.51 -5.23
C HIS A 25 16.94 -9.36 -4.33
N GLU A 26 17.54 -10.12 -3.40
CA GLU A 26 16.80 -10.90 -2.41
C GLU A 26 15.93 -10.01 -1.50
N PHE A 27 16.51 -8.96 -0.93
CA PHE A 27 15.78 -8.03 -0.07
C PHE A 27 14.70 -7.28 -0.85
N ALA A 28 15.01 -6.83 -2.07
CA ALA A 28 14.04 -6.17 -2.93
C ALA A 28 12.81 -7.06 -3.20
N ARG A 29 13.04 -8.35 -3.49
CA ARG A 29 11.97 -9.34 -3.69
C ARG A 29 11.15 -9.55 -2.43
N GLU A 30 11.78 -9.64 -1.26
CA GLU A 30 11.08 -9.80 0.02
C GLU A 30 10.25 -8.58 0.39
N SER A 31 10.81 -7.38 0.21
CA SER A 31 10.11 -6.11 0.41
C SER A 31 8.91 -6.00 -0.53
N MET A 32 9.07 -6.33 -1.82
CA MET A 32 7.96 -6.37 -2.78
C MET A 32 6.85 -7.32 -2.31
N HIS A 33 7.17 -8.53 -1.86
CA HIS A 33 6.17 -9.47 -1.35
C HIS A 33 5.45 -8.94 -0.11
N ARG A 34 6.15 -8.23 0.78
CA ARG A 34 5.55 -7.60 1.97
C ARG A 34 4.55 -6.51 1.56
N ARG A 35 4.94 -5.62 0.66
CA ARG A 35 4.09 -4.55 0.12
C ARG A 35 2.85 -5.11 -0.58
N LEU A 36 2.98 -6.18 -1.37
CA LEU A 36 1.83 -6.86 -1.98
C LEU A 36 0.85 -7.45 -0.96
N ARG A 37 1.34 -8.00 0.16
CA ARG A 37 0.47 -8.48 1.24
C ARG A 37 -0.30 -7.32 1.87
N TRP A 38 0.36 -6.20 2.14
CA TRP A 38 -0.29 -5.01 2.69
C TRP A 38 -1.31 -4.40 1.73
N ALA A 39 -1.01 -4.36 0.43
CA ALA A 39 -1.96 -3.90 -0.59
C ALA A 39 -3.24 -4.73 -0.60
N ARG A 40 -3.14 -6.06 -0.56
CA ARG A 40 -4.31 -6.94 -0.49
C ARG A 40 -5.12 -6.74 0.79
N GLN A 41 -4.44 -6.63 1.93
CA GLN A 41 -5.10 -6.37 3.21
C GLN A 41 -5.81 -5.01 3.23
N ALA A 42 -5.18 -3.98 2.66
CA ALA A 42 -5.75 -2.65 2.57
C ALA A 42 -6.98 -2.61 1.65
N ASP A 43 -6.94 -3.24 0.46
CA ASP A 43 -8.10 -3.31 -0.45
C ASP A 43 -9.28 -4.05 0.20
N ALA A 44 -9.04 -5.21 0.81
CA ALA A 44 -10.09 -5.96 1.50
C ALA A 44 -10.72 -5.15 2.65
N HIS A 45 -9.88 -4.47 3.45
CA HIS A 45 -10.35 -3.62 4.54
C HIS A 45 -11.11 -2.40 4.04
N PHE A 46 -10.60 -1.72 3.01
CA PHE A 46 -11.25 -0.57 2.39
C PHE A 46 -12.65 -0.92 1.89
N ARG A 47 -12.78 -2.01 1.11
CA ARG A 47 -14.05 -2.48 0.58
C ARG A 47 -15.05 -2.76 1.69
N ARG A 48 -14.62 -3.42 2.77
CA ARG A 48 -15.46 -3.65 3.95
C ARG A 48 -15.94 -2.33 4.58
N ARG A 49 -15.03 -1.40 4.82
CA ARG A 49 -15.37 -0.10 5.45
C ARG A 49 -16.32 0.73 4.57
N MET A 50 -16.15 0.73 3.26
CA MET A 50 -17.04 1.42 2.33
C MET A 50 -18.42 0.75 2.22
N ALA A 51 -18.50 -0.57 2.42
CA ALA A 51 -19.78 -1.26 2.51
C ALA A 51 -20.51 -0.95 3.83
N GLU A 52 -19.78 -0.83 4.96
CA GLU A 52 -20.35 -0.50 6.27
C GLU A 52 -20.77 0.98 6.37
N SER A 53 -19.98 1.89 5.80
CA SER A 53 -20.21 3.33 5.84
C SER A 53 -19.78 3.95 4.50
N PRO A 54 -20.68 3.97 3.50
CA PRO A 54 -20.39 4.52 2.19
C PRO A 54 -19.94 5.98 2.28
N ALA A 55 -18.78 6.27 1.69
CA ALA A 55 -18.21 7.61 1.61
C ALA A 55 -17.32 7.71 0.35
N PRO A 56 -17.12 8.92 -0.21
CA PRO A 56 -16.42 9.12 -1.48
C PRO A 56 -14.89 9.07 -1.33
N HIS A 57 -14.35 8.12 -0.56
CA HIS A 57 -12.92 7.92 -0.44
C HIS A 57 -12.38 7.09 -1.61
N ALA A 58 -11.11 7.28 -1.95
CA ALA A 58 -10.37 6.43 -2.89
C ALA A 58 -9.17 5.78 -2.19
N LEU A 59 -8.78 4.57 -2.60
CA LEU A 59 -7.57 3.90 -2.13
C LEU A 59 -6.62 3.68 -3.30
N PHE A 60 -5.40 4.22 -3.21
CA PHE A 60 -4.36 4.07 -4.22
C PHE A 60 -3.30 3.06 -3.77
N PRO A 61 -2.98 2.03 -4.59
CA PRO A 61 -1.85 1.16 -4.35
C PRO A 61 -0.54 1.90 -4.65
N ILE A 62 0.55 1.46 -4.02
CA ILE A 62 1.90 1.96 -4.30
C ILE A 62 2.67 0.88 -5.08
N VAL A 63 3.19 1.28 -6.24
CA VAL A 63 4.08 0.45 -7.06
C VAL A 63 5.49 0.99 -6.88
N GLN A 64 6.37 0.18 -6.29
CA GLN A 64 7.79 0.50 -6.08
C GLN A 64 8.65 -0.74 -6.38
N GLY A 65 9.88 -0.51 -6.80
CA GLY A 65 10.93 -1.52 -6.96
C GLY A 65 12.26 -0.83 -7.22
N PRO A 66 13.40 -1.49 -6.93
CA PRO A 66 14.68 -0.97 -7.39
C PRO A 66 14.72 -0.94 -8.92
N THR A 67 15.54 -0.05 -9.48
CA THR A 67 15.90 -0.14 -10.89
C THR A 67 16.81 -1.34 -11.09
N ASP A 68 16.34 -2.33 -11.85
CA ASP A 68 17.15 -3.45 -12.32
C ASP A 68 18.16 -2.89 -13.33
N GLY A 69 19.37 -2.55 -12.85
CA GLY A 69 20.45 -2.01 -13.69
C GLY A 69 21.10 -3.08 -14.57
N LEU A 70 20.32 -3.70 -15.47
CA LEU A 70 20.86 -4.47 -16.59
C LEU A 70 21.38 -3.53 -17.69
#